data_AF-A0A9E9M174-F1
#
_entry.id   AF-A0A9E9M174-F1
#
_cell.length_a   1.000
_cell.length_b   1.000
_cell.length_c   1.000
_cell.angle_alpha   90.00
_cell.angle_beta   90.00
_cell.angle_gamma   90.00
#
_symmetry.space_group_name_H-M   'P 1'
#
loop_
_entity.id
_entity.type
_entity.pdbx_description
1 polymer ?
#
loop_
_entity_poly.entity_id
_entity_poly.type
_entity_poly.pdbx_seq_one_letter_code
_entity_poly.pdbx_strand_id
1 'polypeptide(L)'
;MPVTVMMADLDNFKNINDTYGHPFGDIVLEAVAKALSTGLRQSDCLARYGGEEFVAFFPGLSGKIWRRNDASAKKQPRGNPVSSFR
;
A
#
# COMPACT_ATOMS: atom_id res chain seq x y z
N MET A 1 17.78 -12.13 -6.48
CA MET A 1 16.89 -11.74 -5.37
C MET A 1 15.55 -11.34 -5.97
N PRO A 2 14.42 -11.95 -5.57
CA PRO A 2 13.11 -11.53 -6.08
C PRO A 2 12.75 -10.14 -5.55
N VAL A 3 11.96 -9.40 -6.32
CA VAL A 3 11.37 -8.12 -5.90
C VAL A 3 9.87 -8.22 -6.13
N THR A 4 9.09 -7.90 -5.11
CA THR A 4 7.64 -7.72 -5.24
C THR A 4 7.31 -6.24 -5.33
N VAL A 5 6.33 -5.89 -6.15
CA VAL A 5 5.83 -4.52 -6.31
C VAL A 5 4.35 -4.48 -5.95
N MET A 6 3.96 -3.46 -5.18
CA MET A 6 2.57 -3.10 -4.93
C MET A 6 2.27 -1.77 -5.62
N MET A 7 1.13 -1.70 -6.29
CA MET A 7 0.57 -0.45 -6.79
C MET A 7 -0.79 -0.25 -6.12
N ALA A 8 -1.01 0.93 -5.57
CA ALA A 8 -2.22 1.32 -4.88
C ALA A 8 -2.74 2.62 -5.49
N ASP A 9 -4.04 2.65 -5.77
CA ASP A 9 -4.76 3.82 -6.25
C ASP A 9 -5.83 4.20 -5.21
N LEU A 10 -6.08 5.49 -5.03
CA LEU A 10 -7.07 5.97 -4.06
C LEU A 10 -8.40 6.16 -4.77
N ASP A 11 -9.28 5.18 -4.62
CA ASP A 11 -10.60 5.22 -5.24
C ASP A 11 -11.36 6.51 -4.89
N ASN A 12 -11.91 7.16 -5.92
CA ASN A 12 -12.70 8.38 -5.80
C ASN A 12 -11.98 9.57 -5.14
N PHE A 13 -10.63 9.64 -5.20
CA PHE A 13 -9.89 10.78 -4.64
C PHE A 13 -10.31 12.13 -5.24
N LYS A 14 -10.66 12.15 -6.53
CA LYS A 14 -11.27 13.34 -7.16
C LYS A 14 -12.52 13.82 -6.43
N ASN A 15 -13.42 12.92 -6.01
CA ASN A 15 -14.63 13.31 -5.28
C ASN A 15 -14.30 13.95 -3.93
N ILE A 16 -13.23 13.50 -3.27
CA ILE A 16 -12.74 14.11 -2.03
C ILE A 16 -12.29 15.55 -2.31
N ASN A 17 -11.48 15.76 -3.35
CA ASN A 17 -11.03 17.09 -3.76
C ASN A 17 -12.20 18.00 -4.15
N ASP A 18 -13.15 17.49 -4.91
CA ASP A 18 -14.31 18.27 -5.37
C ASP A 18 -15.24 18.64 -4.20
N THR A 19 -15.32 17.80 -3.16
CA THR A 19 -16.19 18.03 -1.99
C THR A 19 -15.54 18.91 -0.91
N TYR A 20 -14.25 18.70 -0.64
CA TYR A 20 -13.54 19.31 0.51
C TYR A 20 -12.41 20.26 0.10
N GLY A 21 -12.12 20.36 -1.18
CA GLY A 21 -11.02 21.15 -1.73
C GLY A 21 -9.67 20.43 -1.71
N HIS A 22 -8.78 20.85 -2.59
CA HIS A 22 -7.41 20.30 -2.71
C HIS A 22 -6.60 20.30 -1.40
N PRO A 23 -6.66 21.32 -0.53
CA PRO A 23 -5.91 21.28 0.73
C PRO A 23 -6.30 20.10 1.62
N PHE A 24 -7.57 19.67 1.56
CA PHE A 24 -8.02 18.47 2.28
C PHE A 24 -7.51 17.19 1.61
N GLY A 25 -7.47 17.17 0.27
CA GLY A 25 -6.81 16.10 -0.48
C GLY A 25 -5.35 15.88 -0.09
N ASP A 26 -4.59 16.95 0.12
CA ASP A 26 -3.20 16.88 0.57
C ASP A 26 -3.07 16.21 1.95
N ILE A 27 -3.97 16.54 2.88
CA ILE A 27 -4.04 15.90 4.20
C ILE A 27 -4.33 14.40 4.06
N VAL A 28 -5.25 14.03 3.16
CA VAL A 28 -5.57 12.62 2.89
C VAL A 28 -4.37 11.88 2.32
N LEU A 29 -3.66 12.47 1.36
CA LEU A 29 -2.45 11.88 0.77
C LEU A 29 -1.35 11.69 1.81
N GLU A 30 -1.15 12.66 2.70
CA GLU A 30 -0.19 12.56 3.80
C GLU A 30 -0.58 11.43 4.78
N ALA A 31 -1.87 11.34 5.13
CA ALA A 31 -2.37 10.29 6.01
C ALA A 31 -2.20 8.89 5.39
N VAL A 32 -2.45 8.74 4.10
CA VAL A 32 -2.24 7.49 3.37
C VAL A 32 -0.75 7.15 3.30
N ALA A 33 0.12 8.11 2.97
CA ALA A 33 1.56 7.87 2.93
C ALA A 33 2.07 7.39 4.31
N LYS A 34 1.62 8.02 5.39
CA LYS A 34 1.92 7.58 6.77
C LYS A 34 1.41 6.16 7.01
N ALA A 35 0.15 5.89 6.72
CA ALA A 35 -0.46 4.58 6.92
C ALA A 35 0.30 3.47 6.17
N LEU A 36 0.61 3.69 4.88
CA LEU A 36 1.39 2.75 4.07
C LEU A 36 2.81 2.55 4.62
N SER A 37 3.45 3.62 5.08
CA SER A 37 4.82 3.57 5.62
C SER A 37 4.94 2.81 6.94
N THR A 38 3.88 2.76 7.76
CA THR A 38 3.93 2.13 9.10
C THR A 38 4.24 0.63 9.08
N GLY A 39 3.97 -0.05 7.97
CA GLY A 39 4.22 -1.49 7.80
C GLY A 39 5.48 -1.85 7.03
N LEU A 40 6.26 -0.84 6.58
CA LEU A 40 7.41 -1.04 5.72
C LEU A 40 8.68 -1.31 6.54
N ARG A 41 9.50 -2.22 6.03
CA ARG A 41 10.86 -2.43 6.53
C ARG A 41 11.78 -1.34 5.98
N GLN A 42 12.96 -1.20 6.58
CA GLN A 42 13.99 -0.27 6.08
C GLN A 42 14.47 -0.60 4.66
N SER A 43 14.38 -1.86 4.23
CA SER A 43 14.70 -2.30 2.88
C SER A 43 13.60 -2.03 1.86
N ASP A 44 12.39 -1.76 2.33
CA ASP A 44 11.24 -1.52 1.47
C ASP A 44 11.20 -0.04 1.09
N CYS A 45 10.71 0.25 -0.11
CA CYS A 45 10.62 1.62 -0.61
C CYS A 45 9.16 1.93 -0.94
N LEU A 46 8.67 3.10 -0.54
CA LEU A 46 7.36 3.62 -0.91
C LEU A 46 7.55 4.97 -1.62
N ALA A 47 6.89 5.13 -2.75
CA ALA A 47 6.89 6.34 -3.54
C ALA A 47 5.46 6.70 -3.96
N ARG A 48 5.20 8.01 -4.07
CA ARG A 48 4.03 8.52 -4.77
C ARG A 48 4.35 8.54 -6.26
N TYR A 49 3.63 7.74 -7.05
CA TYR A 49 3.88 7.59 -8.49
C TYR A 49 3.12 8.64 -9.30
N GLY A 50 1.89 8.93 -8.90
CA GLY A 50 0.99 9.86 -9.59
C GLY A 50 0.30 10.84 -8.64
N GLY A 51 -0.82 11.41 -9.10
CA GLY A 51 -1.64 12.31 -8.29
C GLY A 51 -2.16 11.63 -7.03
N GLU A 52 -2.75 10.46 -7.16
CA GLU A 52 -3.33 9.69 -6.06
C GLU A 52 -2.80 8.24 -5.98
N GLU A 53 -1.82 7.92 -6.83
CA GLU A 53 -1.23 6.59 -6.96
C GLU A 53 0.05 6.44 -6.12
N PHE A 54 0.17 5.33 -5.42
CA PHE A 54 1.34 4.94 -4.63
C PHE A 54 1.93 3.62 -5.14
N VAL A 55 3.26 3.53 -5.14
CA VAL A 55 3.99 2.31 -5.50
C VAL A 55 4.95 1.95 -4.37
N ALA A 56 4.98 0.67 -4.00
CA ALA A 56 5.94 0.14 -3.04
C ALA A 56 6.74 -1.03 -3.59
N PHE A 57 8.03 -1.06 -3.27
CA PHE A 57 8.98 -2.10 -3.64
C PHE A 57 9.40 -2.88 -2.40
N PHE A 58 9.38 -4.21 -2.51
CA PHE A 58 9.70 -5.14 -1.43
C PHE A 58 10.80 -6.12 -1.87
N PRO A 59 12.09 -5.76 -1.71
CA PRO A 59 13.19 -6.66 -2.01
C PRO A 59 13.17 -7.89 -1.11
N GLY A 60 13.37 -9.08 -1.70
CA GLY A 60 13.41 -10.33 -0.96
C GLY A 60 12.04 -10.84 -0.48
N LEU A 61 10.95 -10.13 -0.77
CA LEU A 61 9.61 -10.65 -0.57
C LEU A 61 9.26 -11.62 -1.70
N SER A 62 9.31 -12.91 -1.41
CA SER A 62 8.80 -13.97 -2.29
C SER A 62 7.35 -14.28 -1.91
N GLY A 63 6.39 -13.97 -2.78
CA GLY A 63 4.98 -14.19 -2.52
C GLY A 63 4.18 -14.40 -3.80
N LYS A 64 3.00 -15.02 -3.66
CA LYS A 64 2.01 -15.12 -4.73
C LYS A 64 1.46 -13.72 -5.02
N ILE A 65 1.22 -13.39 -6.29
CA ILE A 65 0.58 -12.12 -6.68
C ILE A 65 -0.79 -12.04 -5.97
N TRP A 66 -0.95 -10.99 -5.16
CA TRP A 66 -2.23 -10.65 -4.53
C TRP A 66 -2.92 -9.59 -5.36
N ARG A 67 -4.08 -9.93 -5.94
CA ARG A 67 -5.00 -8.98 -6.56
C ARG A 67 -6.23 -8.86 -5.68
N ARG A 68 -6.52 -7.65 -5.22
CA ARG A 68 -7.79 -7.35 -4.56
C ARG A 68 -8.70 -6.74 -5.61
N ASN A 69 -9.69 -7.52 -6.07
CA ASN A 69 -10.84 -6.99 -6.79
C ASN A 69 -12.02 -7.09 -5.82
N ASP A 70 -12.61 -5.95 -5.47
CA ASP A 70 -13.81 -5.87 -4.65
C ASP A 70 -14.92 -6.67 -5.35
N ALA A 71 -15.55 -7.70 -4.77
CA ALA A 71 -16.48 -7.64 -3.65
C ALA A 71 -16.61 -8.99 -2.89
N SER A 72 -15.55 -9.80 -2.81
CA SER A 72 -15.57 -11.08 -2.06
C SER A 72 -14.19 -11.47 -1.52
N ALA A 73 -13.54 -10.58 -0.79
CA ALA A 73 -12.31 -10.91 -0.08
C ALA A 73 -12.64 -11.69 1.21
N LYS A 74 -12.81 -13.01 1.10
CA LYS A 74 -12.76 -13.93 2.23
C LYS A 74 -11.44 -13.68 2.99
N LYS A 75 -11.54 -13.24 4.24
CA LYS A 75 -10.42 -13.18 5.20
C LYS A 75 -9.70 -14.54 5.24
N GLN A 76 -8.37 -14.57 5.13
CA GLN A 76 -7.43 -15.38 5.94
C GLN A 76 -5.97 -15.28 5.38
N PRO A 77 -4.90 -15.62 6.13
CA PRO A 77 -4.62 -15.47 7.57
C PRO A 77 -3.50 -14.44 7.82
N ARG A 78 -3.43 -13.91 9.05
CA ARG A 78 -2.14 -13.49 9.63
C ARG A 78 -1.29 -14.75 9.83
N GLY A 79 -0.37 -15.00 8.92
CA GLY A 79 0.61 -16.09 9.00
C GLY A 79 2.00 -15.50 8.96
N ASN A 80 2.64 -15.40 10.12
CA ASN A 80 4.05 -15.06 10.26
C ASN A 80 4.87 -16.35 10.10
N PRO A 81 5.87 -16.44 9.20
CA PRO A 81 6.91 -17.44 9.35
C PRO A 81 8.11 -16.75 10.02
N VAL A 82 8.02 -16.48 11.33
CA VAL A 82 9.26 -16.46 12.11
C VAL A 82 9.53 -17.91 12.43
N SER A 83 10.24 -18.56 11.50
CA SER A 83 10.89 -19.83 11.74
C SER A 83 11.77 -19.69 12.97
N SER A 84 11.46 -20.49 13.97
CA SER A 84 12.39 -20.94 15.00
C SER A 84 13.79 -21.15 14.40
N PHE A 85 14.75 -20.32 14.83
CA PHE A 85 16.14 -20.70 14.87
C PHE A 85 16.58 -20.55 16.32
N ARG A 86 16.99 -21.69 16.87
CA ARG A 86 17.69 -21.96 18.14
C ARG A 86 17.98 -20.79 19.06
#